data_AF-A0A7C7D8V2-F1
#
_entry.id   AF-A0A7C7D8V2-F1
#
_cell.length_a   1.000
_cell.length_b   1.000
_cell.length_c   1.000
_cell.angle_alpha   90.00
_cell.angle_beta   90.00
_cell.angle_gamma   90.00
#
_symmetry.space_group_name_H-M   'P 1'
#
loop_
_entity.id
_entity.type
_entity.pdbx_description
1 polymer ?
#
loop_
_entity_poly.entity_id
_entity_poly.type
_entity_poly.pdbx_seq_one_letter_code
_entity_poly.pdbx_strand_id
1 'polypeptide(L)'
;MVLYRKIGVVFLLAALLFSLSACTPGKGGADVFTVLSSSENKDLEPLLTEFAQKNEIDLRFEYTGSVIISDMIKSSPQDYDAVWFSSSIWNASIPNSVLKNSKSISVNPVIFAVKESRYKALGFSRDTVVNDLVEAVEARNLKFLMPSVTQTNSGASAYIAFLNCLAGNPLVLTEEDLTSPALQERVEKLFKGVVKNYGGDEHLIDIFQEGDYDALASYESSLIELNKQLIESNKEPLLFIYPSDGVSVSDSPFAYIDNNDSEKLEIFNKLQDFLLSADTQQKLEGLGRRTTYGGLVSNVEVFKESYGTDKNAYLSPIKYPASPVLKRALALYQDLFRKPAAVVFCIDLSFKVSAKPNKELVAAVEKILIRELAVEDMIQFSEKDKIFVITFGDIFKKSFSIQSAADAEASIFWIKDTVVMENGANIYEPVEHAITILNDFDSEIYTKSIVLMAAGESRGDGFSPDTSYDIPVFSIMFGKATPEQLDKISRLTGGKTFDGRTDLIKAFKAIRGYN
;
A
#
# COMPACT_ATOMS: atom_id res chain seq x y z
N MET A 1 66.03 -9.48 -33.47
CA MET A 1 64.71 -10.16 -33.48
C MET A 1 63.66 -9.09 -33.23
N VAL A 2 62.69 -8.98 -34.14
CA VAL A 2 61.94 -7.75 -34.45
C VAL A 2 61.20 -7.13 -33.25
N LEU A 3 61.41 -5.83 -33.14
CA LEU A 3 60.94 -4.88 -32.14
C LEU A 3 59.49 -4.43 -32.46
N TYR A 4 58.63 -4.51 -31.45
CA TYR A 4 57.43 -3.71 -31.17
C TYR A 4 56.35 -3.48 -32.25
N ARG A 5 55.19 -4.12 -31.97
CA ARG A 5 53.81 -3.81 -32.39
C ARG A 5 53.48 -2.31 -32.20
N LYS A 6 53.02 -1.62 -33.24
CA LYS A 6 51.60 -1.35 -33.60
C LYS A 6 50.75 -0.63 -32.53
N ILE A 7 50.32 0.57 -32.93
CA ILE A 7 49.14 1.35 -32.51
C ILE A 7 49.35 2.26 -31.29
N GLY A 8 49.73 3.50 -31.57
CA GLY A 8 49.41 4.65 -30.73
C GLY A 8 48.56 5.62 -31.56
N VAL A 9 47.29 5.76 -31.21
CA VAL A 9 46.44 6.98 -31.23
C VAL A 9 45.11 6.57 -30.59
N VAL A 10 45.01 6.58 -29.26
CA VAL A 10 43.76 6.81 -28.51
C VAL A 10 44.18 7.29 -27.11
N PHE A 11 44.45 8.58 -26.96
CA PHE A 11 44.61 9.21 -25.64
C PHE A 11 44.23 10.68 -25.75
N LEU A 12 42.97 10.96 -26.10
CA LEU A 12 42.38 12.31 -25.97
C LEU A 12 40.85 12.27 -26.20
N LEU A 13 40.11 11.43 -25.46
CA LEU A 13 38.63 11.49 -25.47
C LEU A 13 37.93 10.82 -24.27
N ALA A 14 38.59 10.76 -23.10
CA ALA A 14 37.98 10.19 -21.88
C ALA A 14 38.22 11.04 -20.62
N ALA A 15 38.46 12.35 -20.78
CA ALA A 15 38.66 13.29 -19.67
C ALA A 15 37.78 14.55 -19.82
N LEU A 16 36.53 14.38 -20.32
CA LEU A 16 35.57 15.46 -20.52
C LEU A 16 34.16 15.12 -20.01
N LEU A 17 34.05 14.19 -19.04
CA LEU A 17 32.77 13.78 -18.44
C LEU A 17 32.68 13.96 -16.92
N PHE A 18 33.66 14.61 -16.28
CA PHE A 18 33.60 14.87 -14.83
C PHE A 18 34.17 16.25 -14.51
N SER A 19 33.37 17.29 -14.77
CA SER A 19 33.40 18.56 -14.02
C SER A 19 32.48 19.57 -14.71
N LEU A 20 31.28 19.76 -14.15
CA LEU A 20 30.58 21.06 -13.98
C LEU A 20 29.14 20.78 -13.48
N SER A 21 29.02 20.26 -12.26
CA SER A 21 27.80 20.43 -11.44
C SER A 21 28.12 21.43 -10.33
N ALA A 22 28.40 22.65 -10.75
CA ALA A 22 28.42 23.82 -9.89
C ALA A 22 27.59 24.90 -10.61
N CYS A 23 26.27 24.74 -10.56
CA CYS A 23 25.34 25.82 -10.85
C CYS A 23 24.74 26.28 -9.52
N THR A 24 25.07 27.52 -9.20
CA THR A 24 24.28 28.47 -8.40
C THR A 24 22.76 28.29 -8.61
N PRO A 25 21.92 28.62 -7.61
CA PRO A 25 20.47 28.58 -7.75
C PRO A 25 20.03 29.75 -8.65
N GLY A 26 20.12 29.53 -9.95
CA GLY A 26 19.48 30.36 -10.96
C GLY A 26 18.00 30.00 -11.02
N LYS A 27 17.15 30.98 -10.76
CA LYS A 27 15.74 30.97 -11.15
C LYS A 27 15.67 30.74 -12.66
N GLY A 28 15.21 29.56 -13.07
CA GLY A 28 15.11 29.13 -14.46
C GLY A 28 15.01 27.62 -14.56
N GLY A 29 14.05 27.02 -13.85
CA GLY A 29 13.65 25.63 -14.07
C GLY A 29 12.55 25.61 -15.13
N ALA A 30 12.61 24.66 -16.06
CA ALA A 30 11.44 24.31 -16.86
C ALA A 30 10.28 24.02 -15.89
N ASP A 31 9.09 24.53 -16.22
CA ASP A 31 7.95 24.53 -15.32
C ASP A 31 7.28 23.15 -15.24
N VAL A 32 7.85 22.25 -14.44
CA VAL A 32 7.42 20.84 -14.26
C VAL A 32 5.96 20.74 -13.85
N PHE A 33 5.14 19.99 -14.59
CA PHE A 33 3.77 19.64 -14.22
C PHE A 33 3.78 18.44 -13.25
N THR A 34 3.36 18.64 -12.01
CA THR A 34 3.41 17.62 -10.95
C THR A 34 2.02 17.01 -10.68
N VAL A 35 1.90 15.71 -10.87
CA VAL A 35 0.70 14.92 -10.59
C VAL A 35 0.88 14.14 -9.29
N LEU A 36 0.06 14.44 -8.29
CA LEU A 36 -0.09 13.58 -7.11
C LEU A 36 -1.05 12.44 -7.44
N SER A 37 -0.61 11.19 -7.36
CA SER A 37 -1.39 10.05 -7.83
C SER A 37 -1.53 8.95 -6.77
N SER A 38 -2.69 8.30 -6.76
CA SER A 38 -2.86 7.03 -6.06
C SER A 38 -1.92 6.00 -6.64
N SER A 39 -1.19 5.26 -5.80
CA SER A 39 -0.27 4.20 -6.23
C SER A 39 -0.94 3.18 -7.16
N GLU A 40 -2.25 2.99 -7.05
CA GLU A 40 -3.05 2.10 -7.90
C GLU A 40 -3.23 2.57 -9.36
N ASN A 41 -2.79 3.79 -9.70
CA ASN A 41 -2.77 4.32 -11.07
C ASN A 41 -1.36 4.22 -11.72
N LYS A 42 -0.36 3.68 -11.02
CA LYS A 42 1.05 3.65 -11.48
C LYS A 42 1.25 2.88 -12.78
N ASP A 43 0.48 1.83 -13.03
CA ASP A 43 0.50 1.09 -14.29
C ASP A 43 -0.05 1.90 -15.48
N LEU A 44 -0.77 3.01 -15.22
CA LEU A 44 -1.26 3.94 -16.23
C LEU A 44 -0.29 5.10 -16.52
N GLU A 45 0.77 5.27 -15.72
CA GLU A 45 1.80 6.29 -15.93
C GLU A 45 2.33 6.33 -17.37
N PRO A 46 2.67 5.19 -18.01
CA PRO A 46 3.24 5.20 -19.35
C PRO A 46 2.33 5.88 -20.38
N LEU A 47 1.01 5.82 -20.23
CA LEU A 47 0.06 6.47 -21.13
C LEU A 47 0.25 8.00 -21.13
N LEU A 48 0.33 8.60 -19.94
CA LEU A 48 0.50 10.04 -19.79
C LEU A 48 1.94 10.48 -20.10
N THR A 49 2.94 9.71 -19.67
CA THR A 49 4.35 10.05 -19.94
C THR A 49 4.67 10.03 -21.43
N GLU A 50 4.18 9.04 -22.19
CA GLU A 50 4.33 9.00 -23.64
C GLU A 50 3.65 10.18 -24.34
N PHE A 51 2.45 10.57 -23.87
CA PHE A 51 1.75 11.73 -24.42
C PHE A 51 2.47 13.04 -24.07
N ALA A 52 2.91 13.21 -22.82
CA ALA A 52 3.63 14.38 -22.35
C ALA A 52 4.92 14.61 -23.13
N GLN A 53 5.72 13.56 -23.33
CA GLN A 53 6.95 13.62 -24.13
C GLN A 53 6.70 14.10 -25.57
N LYS A 54 5.63 13.61 -26.22
CA LYS A 54 5.26 14.02 -27.58
C LYS A 54 4.77 15.46 -27.67
N ASN A 55 4.32 16.04 -26.56
CA ASN A 55 3.78 17.39 -26.48
C ASN A 55 4.70 18.36 -25.72
N GLU A 56 5.96 17.97 -25.49
CA GLU A 56 6.97 18.79 -24.80
C GLU A 56 6.54 19.24 -23.39
N ILE A 57 5.75 18.41 -22.69
CA ILE A 57 5.33 18.63 -21.31
C ILE A 57 6.32 17.91 -20.38
N ASP A 58 6.95 18.66 -19.48
CA ASP A 58 7.75 18.08 -18.39
C ASP A 58 6.80 17.58 -17.30
N LEU A 59 6.61 16.26 -17.22
CA LEU A 59 5.62 15.62 -16.35
C LEU A 59 6.30 14.81 -15.25
N ARG A 60 5.90 15.05 -14.00
CA ARG A 60 6.39 14.32 -12.82
C ARG A 60 5.23 13.74 -12.04
N PHE A 61 5.36 12.48 -11.64
CA PHE A 61 4.43 11.83 -10.72
C PHE A 61 5.01 11.75 -9.31
N GLU A 62 4.16 11.98 -8.32
CA GLU A 62 4.37 11.56 -6.94
C GLU A 62 3.28 10.55 -6.57
N TYR A 63 3.67 9.35 -6.13
CA TYR A 63 2.75 8.29 -5.74
C TYR A 63 2.60 8.15 -4.24
N THR A 64 1.37 7.90 -3.80
CA THR A 64 1.07 7.60 -2.40
C THR A 64 -0.25 6.83 -2.26
N GLY A 65 -0.54 6.33 -1.07
CA GLY A 65 -1.81 5.66 -0.77
C GLY A 65 -3.00 6.61 -0.88
N SER A 66 -4.08 6.13 -1.51
CA SER A 66 -5.27 6.94 -1.82
C SER A 66 -5.86 7.69 -0.61
N VAL A 67 -5.81 7.06 0.58
CA VAL A 67 -6.43 7.55 1.81
C VAL A 67 -5.77 8.84 2.34
N ILE A 68 -4.48 9.05 2.06
CA ILE A 68 -3.71 10.19 2.61
C ILE A 68 -3.53 11.35 1.62
N ILE A 69 -3.83 11.16 0.34
CA ILE A 69 -3.70 12.20 -0.70
C ILE A 69 -4.47 13.46 -0.32
N SER A 70 -5.69 13.32 0.21
CA SER A 70 -6.51 14.47 0.58
C SER A 70 -5.86 15.33 1.66
N ASP A 71 -5.11 14.74 2.59
CA ASP A 71 -4.43 15.48 3.64
C ASP A 71 -3.14 16.11 3.10
N MET A 72 -2.41 15.44 2.21
CA MET A 72 -1.28 16.03 1.49
C MET A 72 -1.66 17.28 0.69
N ILE A 73 -2.79 17.22 -0.05
CA ILE A 73 -3.31 18.37 -0.80
C ILE A 73 -3.71 19.51 0.13
N LYS A 74 -4.29 19.22 1.30
CA LYS A 74 -4.66 20.27 2.28
C LYS A 74 -3.44 20.92 2.92
N SER A 75 -2.38 20.15 3.17
CA SER A 75 -1.15 20.64 3.78
C SER A 75 -0.31 21.48 2.80
N SER A 76 -0.20 21.03 1.54
CA SER A 76 0.67 21.65 0.54
C SER A 76 0.05 21.64 -0.87
N PRO A 77 -1.07 22.36 -1.11
CA PRO A 77 -1.72 22.37 -2.42
C PRO A 77 -0.85 22.98 -3.52
N GLN A 78 0.10 23.85 -3.16
CA GLN A 78 0.99 24.54 -4.09
C GLN A 78 2.10 23.64 -4.67
N ASP A 79 2.29 22.45 -4.11
CA ASP A 79 3.34 21.52 -4.55
C ASP A 79 2.89 20.67 -5.78
N TYR A 80 1.61 20.77 -6.15
CA TYR A 80 0.95 19.89 -7.11
C TYR A 80 0.07 20.66 -8.08
N ASP A 81 0.04 20.23 -9.35
CA ASP A 81 -0.78 20.84 -10.40
C ASP A 81 -2.05 20.01 -10.70
N ALA A 82 -2.00 18.71 -10.45
CA ALA A 82 -3.13 17.82 -10.60
C ALA A 82 -3.09 16.68 -9.59
N VAL A 83 -4.26 16.06 -9.42
CA VAL A 83 -4.40 14.81 -8.67
C VAL A 83 -5.09 13.75 -9.51
N TRP A 84 -4.57 12.52 -9.44
CA TRP A 84 -5.20 11.35 -10.01
C TRP A 84 -5.53 10.35 -8.90
N PHE A 85 -6.76 10.42 -8.40
CA PHE A 85 -7.24 9.48 -7.39
C PHE A 85 -7.60 8.15 -8.02
N SER A 86 -7.61 7.10 -7.20
CA SER A 86 -8.24 5.81 -7.54
C SER A 86 -9.76 5.86 -7.49
N SER A 87 -10.35 6.74 -6.66
CA SER A 87 -11.80 6.88 -6.48
C SER A 87 -12.19 8.29 -6.05
N SER A 88 -13.32 8.79 -6.56
CA SER A 88 -13.89 10.11 -6.27
C SER A 88 -14.40 10.26 -4.84
N ILE A 89 -14.52 9.17 -4.10
CA ILE A 89 -14.82 9.22 -2.66
C ILE A 89 -13.84 10.11 -1.89
N TRP A 90 -12.57 10.15 -2.32
CA TRP A 90 -11.52 10.93 -1.67
C TRP A 90 -11.59 12.42 -2.03
N ASN A 91 -12.16 12.76 -3.19
CA ASN A 91 -12.41 14.15 -3.60
C ASN A 91 -13.37 14.85 -2.63
N ALA A 92 -14.33 14.11 -2.06
CA ALA A 92 -15.38 14.66 -1.21
C ALA A 92 -14.85 15.36 0.05
N SER A 93 -13.61 15.08 0.45
CA SER A 93 -12.97 15.73 1.60
C SER A 93 -12.17 16.99 1.23
N ILE A 94 -12.06 17.32 -0.06
CA ILE A 94 -11.29 18.46 -0.58
C ILE A 94 -12.29 19.54 -1.05
N PRO A 95 -12.09 20.82 -0.69
CA PRO A 95 -12.96 21.89 -1.17
C PRO A 95 -12.93 22.06 -2.70
N ASN A 96 -14.09 22.31 -3.31
CA ASN A 96 -14.21 22.65 -4.73
C ASN A 96 -13.49 23.95 -5.12
N SER A 97 -13.01 24.73 -4.16
CA SER A 97 -12.13 25.88 -4.41
C SER A 97 -10.69 25.45 -4.74
N VAL A 98 -10.28 24.28 -4.27
CA VAL A 98 -8.95 23.69 -4.52
C VAL A 98 -9.02 22.72 -5.68
N LEU A 99 -10.01 21.83 -5.69
CA LEU A 99 -10.15 20.81 -6.73
C LEU A 99 -11.13 21.26 -7.83
N LYS A 100 -10.68 21.30 -9.08
CA LYS A 100 -11.46 21.69 -10.26
C LYS A 100 -11.46 20.61 -11.32
N ASN A 101 -12.44 20.69 -12.22
CA ASN A 101 -12.51 19.89 -13.45
C ASN A 101 -12.32 18.38 -13.24
N SER A 102 -12.80 17.83 -12.13
CA SER A 102 -12.68 16.39 -11.86
C SER A 102 -13.54 15.59 -12.85
N LYS A 103 -12.91 14.64 -13.57
CA LYS A 103 -13.61 13.70 -14.45
C LYS A 103 -13.14 12.28 -14.18
N SER A 104 -14.10 11.34 -14.16
CA SER A 104 -13.81 9.90 -14.11
C SER A 104 -13.10 9.47 -15.39
N ILE A 105 -11.99 8.74 -15.23
CA ILE A 105 -11.18 8.26 -16.36
C ILE A 105 -11.48 6.82 -16.72
N SER A 106 -11.81 5.99 -15.73
CA SER A 106 -12.19 4.59 -15.92
C SER A 106 -12.98 4.08 -14.73
N VAL A 107 -13.66 2.96 -14.90
CA VAL A 107 -14.50 2.28 -13.92
C VAL A 107 -13.86 0.94 -13.60
N ASN A 108 -13.63 0.67 -12.32
CA ASN A 108 -13.01 -0.56 -11.85
C ASN A 108 -13.73 -1.08 -10.59
N PRO A 109 -14.57 -2.12 -10.72
CA PRO A 109 -15.27 -2.69 -9.58
C PRO A 109 -14.29 -3.47 -8.70
N VAL A 110 -14.53 -3.46 -7.39
CA VAL A 110 -13.81 -4.26 -6.41
C VAL A 110 -14.61 -5.52 -6.11
N ILE A 111 -14.06 -6.66 -6.49
CA ILE A 111 -14.78 -7.94 -6.57
C ILE A 111 -13.95 -9.07 -5.95
N PHE A 112 -14.54 -10.26 -5.81
CA PHE A 112 -13.81 -11.47 -5.44
C PHE A 112 -13.44 -12.29 -6.66
N ALA A 113 -12.28 -12.94 -6.61
CA ALA A 113 -11.92 -14.03 -7.49
C ALA A 113 -11.62 -15.28 -6.64
N VAL A 114 -12.21 -16.41 -7.00
CA VAL A 114 -12.14 -17.67 -6.24
C VAL A 114 -11.63 -18.77 -7.14
N LYS A 115 -10.73 -19.64 -6.64
CA LYS A 115 -10.30 -20.85 -7.36
C LYS A 115 -11.50 -21.62 -7.89
N GLU A 116 -11.44 -22.03 -9.14
CA GLU A 116 -12.57 -22.66 -9.84
C GLU A 116 -13.16 -23.86 -9.06
N SER A 117 -12.32 -24.71 -8.49
CA SER A 117 -12.74 -25.85 -7.67
C SER A 117 -13.48 -25.42 -6.40
N ARG A 118 -13.00 -24.37 -5.72
CA ARG A 118 -13.64 -23.81 -4.52
C ARG A 118 -14.96 -23.14 -4.85
N TYR A 119 -15.00 -22.36 -5.92
CA TYR A 119 -16.22 -21.72 -6.43
C TYR A 119 -17.33 -22.76 -6.65
N LYS A 120 -17.01 -23.84 -7.38
CA LYS A 120 -17.94 -24.95 -7.66
C LYS A 120 -18.33 -25.72 -6.39
N ALA A 121 -17.38 -26.01 -5.50
CA ALA A 121 -17.63 -26.76 -4.28
C ALA A 121 -18.54 -26.01 -3.29
N LEU A 122 -18.42 -24.68 -3.22
CA LEU A 122 -19.25 -23.82 -2.38
C LEU A 122 -20.60 -23.48 -3.02
N GLY A 123 -20.82 -23.84 -4.28
CA GLY A 123 -22.05 -23.52 -5.00
C GLY A 123 -22.20 -22.04 -5.32
N PHE A 124 -21.09 -21.30 -5.39
CA PHE A 124 -21.13 -19.90 -5.80
C PHE A 124 -21.65 -19.76 -7.24
N SER A 125 -22.25 -18.62 -7.52
CA SER A 125 -22.90 -18.31 -8.78
C SER A 125 -22.93 -16.80 -9.01
N ARG A 126 -23.66 -16.34 -10.03
CA ARG A 126 -23.89 -14.90 -10.26
C ARG A 126 -24.81 -14.27 -9.23
N ASP A 127 -25.59 -15.08 -8.52
CA ASP A 127 -26.51 -14.64 -7.45
C ASP A 127 -25.85 -14.65 -6.07
N THR A 128 -24.53 -14.91 -6.00
CA THR A 128 -23.79 -14.91 -4.75
C THR A 128 -23.79 -13.53 -4.11
N VAL A 129 -24.09 -13.49 -2.82
CA VAL A 129 -24.12 -12.26 -2.00
C VAL A 129 -22.98 -12.25 -0.98
N VAL A 130 -22.71 -11.10 -0.36
CA VAL A 130 -21.65 -10.99 0.66
C VAL A 130 -21.90 -11.95 1.85
N ASN A 131 -23.17 -12.20 2.19
CA ASN A 131 -23.51 -13.14 3.27
C ASN A 131 -23.03 -14.57 2.98
N ASP A 132 -23.04 -15.03 1.72
CA ASP A 132 -22.57 -16.37 1.36
C ASP A 132 -21.05 -16.51 1.60
N LEU A 133 -20.31 -15.42 1.42
CA LEU A 133 -18.88 -15.37 1.75
C LEU A 133 -18.66 -15.50 3.27
N VAL A 134 -19.50 -14.84 4.08
CA VAL A 134 -19.46 -14.99 5.55
C VAL A 134 -19.69 -16.45 5.95
N GLU A 135 -20.69 -17.10 5.39
CA GLU A 135 -21.03 -18.49 5.68
C GLU A 135 -19.90 -19.45 5.28
N ALA A 136 -19.27 -19.23 4.12
CA ALA A 136 -18.14 -20.02 3.66
C ALA A 136 -16.90 -19.87 4.56
N VAL A 137 -16.63 -18.66 5.04
CA VAL A 137 -15.55 -18.39 6.01
C VAL A 137 -15.86 -19.03 7.37
N GLU A 138 -17.09 -18.90 7.88
CA GLU A 138 -17.50 -19.47 9.16
C GLU A 138 -17.40 -21.01 9.15
N ALA A 139 -17.73 -21.63 8.01
CA ALA A 139 -17.54 -23.05 7.77
C ALA A 139 -16.06 -23.47 7.56
N ARG A 140 -15.11 -22.53 7.62
CA ARG A 140 -13.67 -22.72 7.36
C ARG A 140 -13.34 -23.25 5.96
N ASN A 141 -14.20 -22.98 5.00
CA ASN A 141 -14.06 -23.45 3.61
C ASN A 141 -13.59 -22.35 2.65
N LEU A 142 -13.35 -21.14 3.15
CA LEU A 142 -12.88 -20.00 2.36
C LEU A 142 -11.85 -19.20 3.16
N LYS A 143 -10.60 -19.22 2.68
CA LYS A 143 -9.51 -18.33 3.10
C LYS A 143 -9.16 -17.39 1.95
N PHE A 144 -9.02 -16.10 2.22
CA PHE A 144 -8.78 -15.13 1.16
C PHE A 144 -7.75 -14.06 1.50
N LEU A 145 -7.20 -13.47 0.44
CA LEU A 145 -6.34 -12.29 0.50
C LEU A 145 -7.15 -11.03 0.22
N MET A 146 -6.73 -9.90 0.79
CA MET A 146 -7.24 -8.61 0.38
C MET A 146 -6.21 -7.49 0.54
N PRO A 147 -6.33 -6.39 -0.22
CA PRO A 147 -5.54 -5.20 -0.02
C PRO A 147 -5.78 -4.59 1.37
N SER A 148 -4.79 -3.86 1.88
CA SER A 148 -4.91 -3.13 3.15
C SER A 148 -6.07 -2.14 3.13
N VAL A 149 -6.99 -2.28 4.08
CA VAL A 149 -8.19 -1.45 4.21
C VAL A 149 -7.88 0.03 4.46
N THR A 150 -6.79 0.35 5.18
CA THR A 150 -6.48 1.75 5.52
C THR A 150 -5.39 2.37 4.67
N GLN A 151 -4.71 1.59 3.81
CA GLN A 151 -3.64 2.11 2.95
C GLN A 151 -4.01 2.15 1.46
N THR A 152 -4.92 1.28 1.03
CA THR A 152 -5.34 1.15 -0.38
C THR A 152 -6.80 1.50 -0.55
N ASN A 153 -7.17 2.04 -1.70
CA ASN A 153 -8.56 2.28 -2.04
C ASN A 153 -9.31 0.98 -2.31
N SER A 154 -8.71 -0.02 -2.94
CA SER A 154 -9.37 -1.32 -3.18
C SER A 154 -9.72 -2.02 -1.88
N GLY A 155 -8.81 -2.02 -0.89
CA GLY A 155 -9.08 -2.55 0.44
C GLY A 155 -10.18 -1.78 1.18
N ALA A 156 -10.10 -0.44 1.18
CA ALA A 156 -11.14 0.41 1.77
C ALA A 156 -12.50 0.15 1.10
N SER A 157 -12.52 0.11 -0.23
CA SER A 157 -13.71 -0.13 -1.04
C SER A 157 -14.35 -1.47 -0.75
N ALA A 158 -13.58 -2.57 -0.74
CA ALA A 158 -14.07 -3.90 -0.38
C ALA A 158 -14.72 -3.90 1.01
N TYR A 159 -14.03 -3.32 2.00
CA TYR A 159 -14.53 -3.26 3.37
C TYR A 159 -15.83 -2.44 3.50
N ILE A 160 -15.93 -1.29 2.83
CA ILE A 160 -17.17 -0.49 2.86
C ILE A 160 -18.32 -1.21 2.15
N ALA A 161 -18.06 -1.92 1.05
CA ALA A 161 -19.06 -2.78 0.43
C ALA A 161 -19.55 -3.87 1.39
N PHE A 162 -18.65 -4.53 2.12
CA PHE A 162 -19.03 -5.55 3.11
C PHE A 162 -19.89 -4.96 4.23
N LEU A 163 -19.50 -3.80 4.77
CA LEU A 163 -20.30 -3.11 5.78
C LEU A 163 -21.71 -2.80 5.26
N ASN A 164 -21.82 -2.26 4.04
CA ASN A 164 -23.13 -1.88 3.48
C ASN A 164 -24.01 -3.12 3.26
N CYS A 165 -23.47 -4.18 2.65
CA CYS A 165 -24.19 -5.42 2.40
C CYS A 165 -24.62 -6.11 3.69
N LEU A 166 -23.71 -6.25 4.66
CA LEU A 166 -24.00 -6.91 5.93
C LEU A 166 -24.89 -6.08 6.86
N ALA A 167 -25.01 -4.76 6.62
CA ALA A 167 -26.00 -3.90 7.27
C ALA A 167 -27.39 -3.99 6.63
N GLY A 168 -27.57 -4.82 5.60
CA GLY A 168 -28.85 -4.97 4.89
C GLY A 168 -29.06 -3.96 3.76
N ASN A 169 -27.98 -3.48 3.14
CA ASN A 169 -27.99 -2.55 2.01
C ASN A 169 -28.77 -1.25 2.28
N PRO A 170 -28.45 -0.50 3.36
CA PRO A 170 -29.02 0.81 3.54
C PRO A 170 -28.63 1.72 2.37
N LEU A 171 -29.46 2.71 2.07
CA LEU A 171 -29.21 3.67 0.98
C LEU A 171 -27.81 4.28 1.08
N VAL A 172 -27.37 4.59 2.31
CA VAL A 172 -26.03 5.04 2.68
C VAL A 172 -25.76 4.52 4.10
N LEU A 173 -24.54 4.05 4.38
CA LEU A 173 -24.14 3.69 5.75
C LEU A 173 -24.13 4.91 6.67
N THR A 174 -24.61 4.73 7.89
CA THR A 174 -24.66 5.74 8.96
C THR A 174 -23.78 5.35 10.14
N GLU A 175 -23.54 6.28 11.08
CA GLU A 175 -22.82 5.95 12.31
C GLU A 175 -23.58 4.94 13.19
N GLU A 176 -24.92 4.99 13.17
CA GLU A 176 -25.76 4.05 13.91
C GLU A 176 -25.52 2.62 13.41
N ASP A 177 -25.53 2.41 12.09
CA ASP A 177 -25.24 1.11 11.48
C ASP A 177 -23.90 0.54 11.96
N LEU A 178 -22.84 1.38 11.99
CA LEU A 178 -21.49 0.97 12.41
C LEU A 178 -21.39 0.53 13.88
N THR A 179 -22.34 0.94 14.72
CA THR A 179 -22.41 0.57 16.14
C THR A 179 -23.28 -0.65 16.42
N SER A 180 -23.97 -1.18 15.39
CA SER A 180 -24.80 -2.37 15.51
C SER A 180 -23.96 -3.60 15.88
N PRO A 181 -24.21 -4.26 17.03
CA PRO A 181 -23.47 -5.46 17.42
C PRO A 181 -23.62 -6.60 16.39
N ALA A 182 -24.78 -6.71 15.75
CA ALA A 182 -25.04 -7.74 14.74
C ALA A 182 -24.18 -7.52 13.47
N LEU A 183 -24.00 -6.26 13.05
CA LEU A 183 -23.10 -5.94 11.94
C LEU A 183 -21.66 -6.26 12.32
N GLN A 184 -21.21 -5.80 13.49
CA GLN A 184 -19.85 -6.01 13.96
C GLN A 184 -19.50 -7.49 14.06
N GLU A 185 -20.40 -8.34 14.59
CA GLU A 185 -20.20 -9.79 14.65
C GLU A 185 -20.04 -10.40 13.26
N ARG A 186 -20.90 -10.04 12.30
CA ARG A 186 -20.84 -10.58 10.93
C ARG A 186 -19.57 -10.15 10.19
N VAL A 187 -19.15 -8.91 10.36
CA VAL A 187 -17.91 -8.39 9.79
C VAL A 187 -16.72 -9.11 10.43
N GLU A 188 -16.69 -9.27 11.77
CA GLU A 188 -15.63 -10.02 12.45
C GLU A 188 -15.55 -11.47 11.93
N LYS A 189 -16.69 -12.13 11.68
CA LYS A 189 -16.72 -13.47 11.07
C LYS A 189 -16.09 -13.48 9.68
N LEU A 190 -16.45 -12.54 8.80
CA LEU A 190 -15.85 -12.44 7.46
C LEU A 190 -14.34 -12.26 7.52
N PHE A 191 -13.86 -11.36 8.38
CA PHE A 191 -12.45 -11.02 8.47
C PHE A 191 -11.58 -12.12 9.11
N LYS A 192 -12.17 -13.11 9.79
CA LYS A 192 -11.45 -14.34 10.17
C LYS A 192 -10.97 -15.15 8.97
N GLY A 193 -11.56 -14.95 7.79
CA GLY A 193 -11.14 -15.57 6.53
C GLY A 193 -9.94 -14.87 5.88
N VAL A 194 -9.59 -13.66 6.33
CA VAL A 194 -8.45 -12.91 5.78
C VAL A 194 -7.15 -13.51 6.33
N VAL A 195 -6.35 -14.10 5.45
CA VAL A 195 -5.07 -14.71 5.85
C VAL A 195 -3.97 -13.66 5.96
N LYS A 196 -3.92 -12.73 4.98
CA LYS A 196 -2.89 -11.70 4.89
C LYS A 196 -3.42 -10.48 4.14
N ASN A 197 -3.06 -9.29 4.63
CA ASN A 197 -3.24 -8.04 3.91
C ASN A 197 -1.98 -7.72 3.09
N TYR A 198 -2.15 -7.03 1.96
CA TYR A 198 -1.03 -6.53 1.17
C TYR A 198 -1.15 -5.02 0.90
N GLY A 199 -0.01 -4.32 0.86
CA GLY A 199 0.04 -2.86 0.81
C GLY A 199 -0.27 -2.21 -0.55
N GLY A 200 -0.39 -3.01 -1.61
CA GLY A 200 -0.72 -2.59 -2.97
C GLY A 200 -0.57 -3.75 -3.96
N ASP A 201 -1.02 -3.58 -5.21
CA ASP A 201 -1.03 -4.68 -6.20
C ASP A 201 0.38 -5.12 -6.65
N GLU A 202 1.42 -4.37 -6.28
CA GLU A 202 2.83 -4.80 -6.43
C GLU A 202 3.03 -6.14 -5.70
N HIS A 203 3.33 -7.20 -6.47
CA HIS A 203 3.52 -8.59 -5.99
C HIS A 203 2.26 -9.36 -5.62
N LEU A 204 1.04 -8.88 -5.95
CA LEU A 204 -0.20 -9.63 -5.70
C LEU A 204 -0.14 -11.04 -6.30
N ILE A 205 0.42 -11.16 -7.51
CA ILE A 205 0.59 -12.43 -8.20
C ILE A 205 1.53 -13.35 -7.43
N ASP A 206 2.70 -12.84 -7.04
CA ASP A 206 3.70 -13.62 -6.31
C ASP A 206 3.11 -14.13 -4.99
N ILE A 207 2.45 -13.25 -4.23
CA ILE A 207 1.79 -13.59 -2.97
C ILE A 207 0.75 -14.68 -3.19
N PHE A 208 -0.16 -14.51 -4.16
CA PHE A 208 -1.23 -15.50 -4.39
C PHE A 208 -0.70 -16.85 -4.88
N GLN A 209 0.37 -16.85 -5.67
CA GLN A 209 0.96 -18.06 -6.21
C GLN A 209 1.79 -18.86 -5.19
N GLU A 210 2.40 -18.18 -4.22
CA GLU A 210 3.26 -18.80 -3.20
C GLU A 210 2.48 -19.35 -2.01
N GLY A 211 1.29 -18.82 -1.73
CA GLY A 211 0.50 -19.22 -0.57
C GLY A 211 -0.70 -20.11 -0.87
N ASP A 212 -1.25 -20.67 0.20
CA ASP A 212 -2.43 -21.52 0.17
C ASP A 212 -3.70 -20.71 0.49
N TYR A 213 -4.25 -20.07 -0.56
CA TYR A 213 -5.46 -19.25 -0.48
C TYR A 213 -6.53 -19.78 -1.45
N ASP A 214 -7.80 -19.65 -1.08
CA ASP A 214 -8.94 -20.06 -1.90
C ASP A 214 -9.42 -18.94 -2.83
N ALA A 215 -9.27 -17.70 -2.38
CA ALA A 215 -9.80 -16.52 -3.04
C ALA A 215 -8.98 -15.26 -2.75
N LEU A 216 -9.33 -14.18 -3.43
CA LEU A 216 -8.86 -12.84 -3.11
C LEU A 216 -9.90 -11.79 -3.53
N ALA A 217 -9.91 -10.65 -2.83
CA ALA A 217 -10.64 -9.47 -3.24
C ALA A 217 -9.68 -8.42 -3.83
N SER A 218 -9.98 -7.84 -4.99
CA SER A 218 -9.23 -6.70 -5.55
C SER A 218 -10.02 -6.05 -6.69
N TYR A 219 -9.40 -5.08 -7.39
CA TYR A 219 -9.91 -4.55 -8.64
C TYR A 219 -10.03 -5.63 -9.71
N GLU A 220 -11.10 -5.57 -10.50
CA GLU A 220 -11.31 -6.45 -11.65
C GLU A 220 -10.10 -6.45 -12.61
N SER A 221 -9.52 -5.30 -12.91
CA SER A 221 -8.33 -5.22 -13.80
C SER A 221 -7.15 -6.05 -13.26
N SER A 222 -6.88 -5.95 -11.97
CA SER A 222 -5.78 -6.67 -11.31
C SER A 222 -6.05 -8.18 -11.26
N LEU A 223 -7.32 -8.56 -11.08
CA LEU A 223 -7.75 -9.95 -11.08
C LEU A 223 -7.71 -10.57 -12.49
N ILE A 224 -8.06 -9.81 -13.53
CA ILE A 224 -7.94 -10.24 -14.93
C ILE A 224 -6.47 -10.57 -15.25
N GLU A 225 -5.55 -9.67 -14.90
CA GLU A 225 -4.12 -9.87 -15.16
C GLU A 225 -3.57 -11.07 -14.37
N LEU A 226 -3.92 -11.19 -13.08
CA LEU A 226 -3.57 -12.36 -12.28
C LEU A 226 -4.07 -13.67 -12.93
N ASN A 227 -5.35 -13.71 -13.31
CA ASN A 227 -5.95 -14.94 -13.82
C ASN A 227 -5.39 -15.33 -15.19
N LYS A 228 -5.10 -14.35 -16.05
CA LYS A 228 -4.39 -14.57 -17.31
C LYS A 228 -3.06 -15.25 -17.06
N GLN A 229 -2.26 -14.77 -16.11
CA GLN A 229 -0.96 -15.38 -15.79
C GLN A 229 -1.07 -16.78 -15.17
N LEU A 230 -2.10 -17.02 -14.34
CA LEU A 230 -2.38 -18.36 -13.81
C LEU A 230 -2.67 -19.35 -14.94
N ILE A 231 -3.53 -18.97 -15.89
CA ILE A 231 -3.89 -19.79 -17.06
C ILE A 231 -2.66 -20.02 -17.96
N GLU A 232 -1.89 -18.98 -18.26
CA GLU A 232 -0.65 -19.09 -19.04
C GLU A 232 0.38 -20.00 -18.36
N SER A 233 0.41 -20.02 -17.03
CA SER A 233 1.26 -20.88 -16.20
C SER A 233 0.65 -22.26 -15.91
N ASN A 234 -0.48 -22.60 -16.56
CA ASN A 234 -1.20 -23.87 -16.38
C ASN A 234 -1.59 -24.18 -14.91
N LYS A 235 -1.84 -23.12 -14.13
CA LYS A 235 -2.37 -23.17 -12.76
C LYS A 235 -3.90 -23.10 -12.81
N GLU A 236 -4.54 -23.47 -11.70
CA GLU A 236 -5.99 -23.42 -11.57
C GLU A 236 -6.50 -21.99 -11.80
N PRO A 237 -7.48 -21.78 -12.70
CA PRO A 237 -8.04 -20.47 -12.94
C PRO A 237 -8.95 -20.03 -11.79
N LEU A 238 -9.22 -18.73 -11.77
CA LEU A 238 -10.16 -18.09 -10.87
C LEU A 238 -11.48 -17.81 -11.59
N LEU A 239 -12.58 -17.91 -10.86
CA LEU A 239 -13.91 -17.45 -11.27
C LEU A 239 -14.30 -16.23 -10.42
N PHE A 240 -14.86 -15.21 -11.06
CA PHE A 240 -15.12 -13.95 -10.40
C PHE A 240 -16.53 -13.91 -9.81
N ILE A 241 -16.64 -13.32 -8.63
CA ILE A 241 -17.89 -13.06 -7.94
C ILE A 241 -18.06 -11.55 -7.89
N TYR A 242 -19.13 -11.08 -8.52
CA TYR A 242 -19.64 -9.71 -8.41
C TYR A 242 -20.83 -9.79 -7.46
N PRO A 243 -20.68 -9.53 -6.14
CA PRO A 243 -21.78 -9.75 -5.21
C PRO A 243 -23.06 -9.05 -5.66
N SER A 244 -24.15 -9.81 -5.79
CA SER A 244 -25.38 -9.28 -6.38
C SER A 244 -26.05 -8.22 -5.50
N ASP A 245 -25.74 -8.24 -4.21
CA ASP A 245 -26.28 -7.33 -3.20
C ASP A 245 -25.47 -6.03 -3.03
N GLY A 246 -24.23 -5.96 -3.51
CA GLY A 246 -23.46 -4.71 -3.49
C GLY A 246 -21.99 -4.83 -3.90
N VAL A 247 -21.56 -3.90 -4.74
CA VAL A 247 -20.17 -3.78 -5.22
C VAL A 247 -19.69 -2.35 -5.03
N SER A 248 -18.45 -2.19 -4.58
CA SER A 248 -17.79 -0.90 -4.63
C SER A 248 -17.19 -0.65 -6.01
N VAL A 249 -17.44 0.53 -6.56
CA VAL A 249 -16.94 0.93 -7.88
C VAL A 249 -15.99 2.11 -7.72
N SER A 250 -14.80 1.98 -8.30
CA SER A 250 -13.77 3.03 -8.32
C SER A 250 -13.72 3.67 -9.69
N ASP A 251 -13.78 5.00 -9.75
CA ASP A 251 -13.97 5.78 -10.98
C ASP A 251 -12.70 6.55 -11.43
N SER A 252 -11.57 6.31 -10.75
CA SER A 252 -10.23 6.85 -11.04
C SER A 252 -10.23 8.30 -11.56
N PRO A 253 -10.70 9.28 -10.76
CA PRO A 253 -10.90 10.62 -11.28
C PRO A 253 -9.57 11.39 -11.39
N PHE A 254 -9.42 12.09 -12.51
CA PHE A 254 -8.32 13.03 -12.74
C PHE A 254 -8.83 14.46 -12.61
N ALA A 255 -8.18 15.27 -11.78
CA ALA A 255 -8.67 16.58 -11.38
C ALA A 255 -7.54 17.61 -11.23
N TYR A 256 -7.86 18.88 -11.49
CA TYR A 256 -6.93 19.99 -11.44
C TYR A 256 -6.84 20.54 -10.01
N ILE A 257 -5.62 20.90 -9.58
CA ILE A 257 -5.40 21.62 -8.32
C ILE A 257 -5.23 23.10 -8.66
N ASP A 258 -6.21 23.91 -8.25
CA ASP A 258 -6.30 25.31 -8.62
C ASP A 258 -5.37 26.19 -7.79
N ASN A 259 -4.19 26.44 -8.36
CA ASN A 259 -3.20 27.39 -7.83
C ASN A 259 -3.23 28.74 -8.57
N ASN A 260 -4.34 29.06 -9.28
CA ASN A 260 -4.50 30.25 -10.12
C ASN A 260 -3.46 30.38 -11.26
N ASP A 261 -2.98 29.26 -11.78
CA ASP A 261 -2.05 29.21 -12.91
C ASP A 261 -2.79 28.82 -14.21
N SER A 262 -2.84 29.74 -15.17
CA SER A 262 -3.52 29.50 -16.44
C SER A 262 -2.74 28.59 -17.39
N GLU A 263 -1.40 28.59 -17.30
CA GLU A 263 -0.54 27.74 -18.15
C GLU A 263 -0.65 26.29 -17.70
N LYS A 264 -0.61 26.04 -16.38
CA LYS A 264 -0.86 24.71 -15.80
C LYS A 264 -2.26 24.20 -16.12
N LEU A 265 -3.28 25.07 -16.07
CA LEU A 265 -4.64 24.69 -16.46
C LEU A 265 -4.72 24.24 -17.93
N GLU A 266 -4.00 24.88 -18.84
CA GLU A 266 -3.95 24.45 -20.24
C GLU A 266 -3.28 23.07 -20.40
N ILE A 267 -2.17 22.84 -19.71
CA ILE A 267 -1.48 21.54 -19.67
C ILE A 267 -2.41 20.46 -19.11
N PHE A 268 -3.08 20.74 -17.98
CA PHE A 268 -4.05 19.83 -17.37
C PHE A 268 -5.15 19.43 -18.35
N ASN A 269 -5.74 20.40 -19.06
CA ASN A 269 -6.81 20.12 -20.03
C ASN A 269 -6.31 19.20 -21.15
N LYS A 270 -5.09 19.43 -21.68
CA LYS A 270 -4.48 18.54 -22.70
C LYS A 270 -4.32 17.10 -22.18
N LEU A 271 -3.82 16.95 -20.96
CA LEU A 271 -3.63 15.62 -20.33
C LEU A 271 -4.98 14.93 -20.09
N GLN A 272 -5.97 15.65 -19.56
CA GLN A 272 -7.31 15.09 -19.31
C GLN A 272 -8.04 14.72 -20.60
N ASP A 273 -7.97 15.55 -21.64
CA ASP A 273 -8.59 15.28 -22.94
C ASP A 273 -7.93 14.06 -23.60
N PHE A 274 -6.62 13.89 -23.45
CA PHE A 274 -5.93 12.68 -23.89
C PHE A 274 -6.43 11.42 -23.17
N LEU A 275 -6.59 11.47 -21.84
CA LEU A 275 -7.12 10.35 -21.07
C LEU A 275 -8.53 9.96 -21.49
N LEU A 276 -9.36 10.95 -21.83
CA LEU A 276 -10.76 10.77 -22.25
C LEU A 276 -10.92 10.49 -23.75
N SER A 277 -9.85 10.55 -24.53
CA SER A 277 -9.90 10.25 -25.96
C SER A 277 -10.32 8.79 -26.21
N ALA A 278 -11.03 8.54 -27.31
CA ALA A 278 -11.52 7.20 -27.66
C ALA A 278 -10.37 6.16 -27.70
N ASP A 279 -9.21 6.54 -28.26
CA ASP A 279 -8.04 5.68 -28.34
C ASP A 279 -7.51 5.30 -26.96
N THR A 280 -7.41 6.26 -26.03
CA THR A 280 -6.96 5.99 -24.66
C THR A 280 -7.99 5.17 -23.89
N GLN A 281 -9.29 5.45 -24.06
CA GLN A 281 -10.35 4.65 -23.45
C GLN A 281 -10.32 3.19 -23.95
N GLN A 282 -10.00 2.95 -25.23
CA GLN A 282 -9.78 1.60 -25.75
C GLN A 282 -8.54 0.93 -25.14
N LYS A 283 -7.45 1.67 -24.94
CA LYS A 283 -6.25 1.16 -24.23
C LYS A 283 -6.58 0.78 -22.79
N LEU A 284 -7.38 1.59 -22.08
CA LEU A 284 -7.84 1.29 -20.72
C LEU A 284 -8.67 0.00 -20.67
N GLU A 285 -9.60 -0.21 -21.62
CA GLU A 285 -10.28 -1.51 -21.77
C GLU A 285 -9.30 -2.66 -22.03
N GLY A 286 -8.25 -2.41 -22.83
CA GLY A 286 -7.14 -3.33 -23.05
C GLY A 286 -6.39 -3.74 -21.77
N LEU A 287 -6.41 -2.88 -20.75
CA LEU A 287 -5.83 -3.11 -19.42
C LEU A 287 -6.86 -3.62 -18.40
N GLY A 288 -8.02 -4.10 -18.85
CA GLY A 288 -9.06 -4.67 -17.97
C GLY A 288 -9.86 -3.63 -17.19
N ARG A 289 -9.80 -2.35 -17.57
CA ARG A 289 -10.60 -1.29 -16.94
C ARG A 289 -11.82 -0.95 -17.78
N ARG A 290 -12.99 -0.83 -17.15
CA ARG A 290 -14.24 -0.45 -17.83
C ARG A 290 -14.21 1.05 -18.13
N THR A 291 -14.83 1.52 -19.20
CA THR A 291 -14.70 2.94 -19.62
C THR A 291 -16.02 3.64 -19.95
N THR A 292 -17.13 2.89 -20.06
CA THR A 292 -18.43 3.47 -20.35
C THR A 292 -19.27 3.70 -19.08
N TYR A 293 -20.27 4.58 -19.20
CA TYR A 293 -21.24 4.83 -18.14
C TYR A 293 -21.99 3.54 -17.78
N GLY A 294 -21.97 3.16 -16.49
CA GLY A 294 -22.53 1.90 -16.00
C GLY A 294 -21.58 0.69 -16.11
N GLY A 295 -20.36 0.88 -16.61
CA GLY A 295 -19.34 -0.16 -16.67
C GLY A 295 -19.51 -1.15 -17.83
N LEU A 296 -20.19 -0.80 -18.92
CA LEU A 296 -20.20 -1.66 -20.10
C LEU A 296 -18.81 -1.68 -20.76
N VAL A 297 -18.46 -2.81 -21.38
CA VAL A 297 -17.17 -3.01 -22.05
C VAL A 297 -17.39 -3.52 -23.46
N SER A 298 -16.56 -3.06 -24.40
CA SER A 298 -16.59 -3.53 -25.79
C SER A 298 -15.55 -4.61 -26.08
N ASN A 299 -14.44 -4.62 -25.32
CA ASN A 299 -13.31 -5.53 -25.49
C ASN A 299 -13.60 -6.95 -24.98
N VAL A 300 -14.13 -7.81 -25.84
CA VAL A 300 -14.46 -9.20 -25.51
C VAL A 300 -13.26 -10.10 -25.23
N GLU A 301 -12.07 -9.74 -25.70
CA GLU A 301 -10.86 -10.57 -25.52
C GLU A 301 -10.30 -10.46 -24.10
N VAL A 302 -10.38 -9.26 -23.51
CA VAL A 302 -9.94 -9.01 -22.13
C VAL A 302 -11.00 -9.50 -21.14
N PHE A 303 -12.27 -9.18 -21.41
CA PHE A 303 -13.41 -9.56 -20.55
C PHE A 303 -14.09 -10.85 -21.05
N LYS A 304 -13.30 -11.91 -21.24
CA LYS A 304 -13.82 -13.22 -21.65
C LYS A 304 -14.17 -14.11 -20.47
N GLU A 305 -15.21 -14.91 -20.64
CA GLU A 305 -15.70 -15.85 -19.62
C GLU A 305 -14.63 -16.89 -19.23
N SER A 306 -13.73 -17.26 -20.15
CA SER A 306 -12.62 -18.16 -19.85
C SER A 306 -11.55 -17.57 -18.92
N TYR A 307 -11.58 -16.26 -18.67
CA TYR A 307 -10.78 -15.59 -17.63
C TYR A 307 -11.61 -15.35 -16.35
N GLY A 308 -12.74 -16.05 -16.20
CA GLY A 308 -13.60 -15.98 -15.00
C GLY A 308 -14.45 -14.72 -14.88
N THR A 309 -14.30 -13.76 -15.81
CA THR A 309 -15.07 -12.51 -15.83
C THR A 309 -16.50 -12.72 -16.32
N ASP A 310 -17.39 -11.80 -15.92
CA ASP A 310 -18.69 -11.61 -16.57
C ASP A 310 -18.77 -10.18 -17.13
N LYS A 311 -18.55 -10.05 -18.45
CA LYS A 311 -18.64 -8.77 -19.15
C LYS A 311 -20.03 -8.12 -19.04
N ASN A 312 -21.08 -8.93 -18.85
CA ASN A 312 -22.46 -8.49 -18.72
C ASN A 312 -22.90 -8.43 -17.25
N ALA A 313 -21.98 -8.59 -16.29
CA ALA A 313 -22.28 -8.51 -14.87
C ALA A 313 -23.04 -7.23 -14.58
N TYR A 314 -24.19 -7.37 -13.93
CA TYR A 314 -24.89 -6.23 -13.38
C TYR A 314 -24.14 -5.79 -12.13
N LEU A 315 -23.46 -4.63 -12.21
CA LEU A 315 -22.85 -4.03 -11.05
C LEU A 315 -23.97 -3.39 -10.21
N SER A 316 -24.09 -3.81 -8.95
CA SER A 316 -24.95 -3.19 -7.94
C SER A 316 -24.12 -2.19 -7.12
N PRO A 317 -23.82 -0.96 -7.62
CA PRO A 317 -22.92 -0.05 -6.93
C PRO A 317 -23.50 0.39 -5.58
N ILE A 318 -22.74 0.19 -4.51
CA ILE A 318 -23.08 0.79 -3.22
C ILE A 318 -22.92 2.31 -3.28
N LYS A 319 -23.69 3.04 -2.47
CA LYS A 319 -23.41 4.46 -2.23
C LYS A 319 -22.45 4.59 -1.05
N TYR A 320 -21.33 5.24 -1.30
CA TYR A 320 -20.38 5.54 -0.25
C TYR A 320 -20.96 6.50 0.79
N PRO A 321 -20.60 6.31 2.07
CA PRO A 321 -21.02 7.20 3.12
C PRO A 321 -20.24 8.52 3.12
N ALA A 322 -20.75 9.50 3.87
CA ALA A 322 -20.06 10.76 4.06
C ALA A 322 -18.67 10.56 4.69
N SER A 323 -17.74 11.47 4.43
CA SER A 323 -16.33 11.37 4.89
C SER A 323 -16.17 11.09 6.39
N PRO A 324 -16.95 11.68 7.32
CA PRO A 324 -16.87 11.34 8.75
C PRO A 324 -17.20 9.87 9.05
N VAL A 325 -18.27 9.34 8.44
CA VAL A 325 -18.70 7.94 8.59
C VAL A 325 -17.68 6.99 7.95
N LEU A 326 -17.14 7.34 6.78
CA LEU A 326 -16.05 6.59 6.14
C LEU A 326 -14.82 6.49 7.05
N LYS A 327 -14.35 7.62 7.59
CA LYS A 327 -13.22 7.65 8.53
C LYS A 327 -13.51 6.82 9.78
N ARG A 328 -14.72 6.92 10.33
CA ARG A 328 -15.13 6.10 11.47
C ARG A 328 -15.11 4.61 11.16
N ALA A 329 -15.63 4.21 10.00
CA ALA A 329 -15.62 2.82 9.54
C ALA A 329 -14.19 2.28 9.44
N LEU A 330 -13.27 3.03 8.81
CA LEU A 330 -11.86 2.65 8.69
C LEU A 330 -11.17 2.55 10.06
N ALA A 331 -11.55 3.38 11.04
CA ALA A 331 -11.00 3.31 12.40
C ALA A 331 -11.48 2.04 13.12
N LEU A 332 -12.75 1.69 12.95
CA LEU A 332 -13.31 0.45 13.50
C LEU A 332 -12.62 -0.80 12.94
N TYR A 333 -12.22 -0.77 11.66
CA TYR A 333 -11.44 -1.87 11.09
C TYR A 333 -10.14 -2.11 11.86
N GLN A 334 -9.39 -1.03 12.14
CA GLN A 334 -8.13 -1.10 12.86
C GLN A 334 -8.29 -1.57 14.31
N ASP A 335 -9.41 -1.21 14.95
CA ASP A 335 -9.65 -1.50 16.36
C ASP A 335 -10.28 -2.89 16.59
N LEU A 336 -11.13 -3.36 15.68
CA LEU A 336 -12.03 -4.51 15.95
C LEU A 336 -11.84 -5.68 15.00
N PHE A 337 -11.70 -5.41 13.69
CA PHE A 337 -11.94 -6.44 12.67
C PHE A 337 -10.68 -7.04 12.06
N ARG A 338 -9.59 -6.29 11.99
CA ARG A 338 -8.34 -6.87 11.46
C ARG A 338 -7.83 -7.98 12.37
N LYS A 339 -7.09 -8.92 11.78
CA LYS A 339 -6.33 -9.89 12.54
C LYS A 339 -5.38 -9.15 13.50
N PRO A 340 -5.36 -9.49 14.80
CA PRO A 340 -4.43 -8.89 15.75
C PRO A 340 -2.98 -9.09 15.31
N ALA A 341 -2.12 -8.11 15.59
CA ALA A 341 -0.71 -8.15 15.25
C ALA A 341 0.14 -8.47 16.49
N ALA A 342 1.14 -9.32 16.33
CA ALA A 342 2.28 -9.45 17.24
C ALA A 342 3.50 -8.87 16.52
N VAL A 343 3.98 -7.72 16.98
CA VAL A 343 5.03 -6.95 16.31
C VAL A 343 6.19 -6.65 17.25
N VAL A 344 7.41 -6.79 16.75
CA VAL A 344 8.62 -6.37 17.45
C VAL A 344 9.31 -5.27 16.65
N PHE A 345 9.50 -4.11 17.28
CA PHE A 345 10.30 -3.01 16.73
C PHE A 345 11.74 -3.13 17.20
N CYS A 346 12.66 -3.44 16.30
CA CYS A 346 14.10 -3.44 16.55
C CYS A 346 14.67 -2.07 16.15
N ILE A 347 15.10 -1.29 17.14
CA ILE A 347 15.50 0.11 16.98
C ILE A 347 17.00 0.27 17.19
N ASP A 348 17.72 0.61 16.12
CA ASP A 348 19.14 0.92 16.15
C ASP A 348 19.42 2.27 16.83
N LEU A 349 20.16 2.26 17.94
CA LEU A 349 20.61 3.43 18.67
C LEU A 349 22.13 3.63 18.59
N SER A 350 22.78 3.12 17.53
CA SER A 350 24.24 3.19 17.33
C SER A 350 24.73 4.50 16.70
N PHE A 351 23.85 5.29 16.08
CA PHE A 351 24.23 6.52 15.38
C PHE A 351 23.95 7.77 16.22
N LYS A 352 25.02 8.46 16.65
CA LYS A 352 24.91 9.76 17.33
C LYS A 352 24.95 10.86 16.28
N VAL A 353 23.81 11.49 16.01
CA VAL A 353 23.84 12.81 15.36
C VAL A 353 24.30 13.78 16.43
N SER A 354 25.37 14.52 16.16
CA SER A 354 25.89 15.55 17.05
C SER A 354 24.75 16.42 17.62
N ALA A 355 24.59 16.33 18.96
CA ALA A 355 23.87 17.25 19.84
C ALA A 355 22.33 17.19 20.04
N LYS A 356 21.61 16.11 19.68
CA LYS A 356 20.25 15.82 20.19
C LYS A 356 19.86 14.35 19.93
N PRO A 357 18.86 13.78 20.65
CA PRO A 357 18.21 12.54 20.20
C PRO A 357 17.87 12.66 18.71
N ASN A 358 17.94 11.56 17.94
CA ASN A 358 17.44 11.57 16.58
C ASN A 358 15.95 11.92 16.65
N LYS A 359 15.64 13.22 16.49
CA LYS A 359 14.30 13.76 16.74
C LYS A 359 13.28 13.12 15.84
N GLU A 360 13.68 12.77 14.64
CA GLU A 360 12.84 12.10 13.67
C GLU A 360 12.53 10.66 14.11
N LEU A 361 13.54 9.92 14.57
CA LEU A 361 13.33 8.58 15.17
C LEU A 361 12.39 8.66 16.37
N VAL A 362 12.66 9.58 17.31
CA VAL A 362 11.84 9.75 18.51
C VAL A 362 10.41 10.14 18.14
N ALA A 363 10.22 11.11 17.24
CA ALA A 363 8.90 11.52 16.77
C ALA A 363 8.17 10.38 16.07
N ALA A 364 8.87 9.56 15.28
CA ALA A 364 8.28 8.40 14.62
C ALA A 364 7.84 7.34 15.65
N VAL A 365 8.70 7.00 16.63
CA VAL A 365 8.34 6.04 17.69
C VAL A 365 7.18 6.56 18.54
N GLU A 366 7.17 7.86 18.88
CA GLU A 366 6.03 8.52 19.54
C GLU A 366 4.76 8.38 18.71
N LYS A 367 4.82 8.72 17.42
CA LYS A 367 3.69 8.63 16.50
C LYS A 367 3.11 7.21 16.40
N ILE A 368 3.94 6.18 16.56
CA ILE A 368 3.56 4.77 16.44
C ILE A 368 2.99 4.22 17.74
N LEU A 369 3.66 4.49 18.86
CA LEU A 369 3.32 3.88 20.15
C LEU A 369 2.27 4.67 20.93
N ILE A 370 2.12 5.97 20.67
CA ILE A 370 1.09 6.81 21.28
C ILE A 370 -0.16 6.77 20.41
N ARG A 371 -1.22 6.14 20.94
CA ARG A 371 -2.45 5.87 20.20
C ARG A 371 -3.11 7.13 19.66
N GLU A 372 -3.14 8.21 20.44
CA GLU A 372 -3.73 9.49 20.05
C GLU A 372 -3.07 10.06 18.79
N LEU A 373 -1.76 9.93 18.68
CA LEU A 373 -1.01 10.35 17.49
C LEU A 373 -1.23 9.37 16.34
N ALA A 374 -1.22 8.06 16.60
CA ALA A 374 -1.36 7.03 15.57
C ALA A 374 -2.73 7.05 14.87
N VAL A 375 -3.81 7.40 15.60
CA VAL A 375 -5.19 7.48 15.07
C VAL A 375 -5.33 8.54 13.98
N GLU A 376 -4.59 9.65 14.05
CA GLU A 376 -4.62 10.71 13.03
C GLU A 376 -4.31 10.18 11.62
N ASP A 377 -3.52 9.11 11.55
CA ASP A 377 -3.06 8.48 10.31
C ASP A 377 -3.59 7.06 10.10
N MET A 378 -4.54 6.61 10.93
CA MET A 378 -5.18 5.28 10.82
C MET A 378 -4.18 4.11 10.90
N ILE A 379 -3.12 4.28 11.69
CA ILE A 379 -2.05 3.31 11.90
C ILE A 379 -2.01 2.73 13.32
N GLN A 380 -2.98 3.07 14.16
CA GLN A 380 -3.03 2.68 15.56
C GLN A 380 -3.05 1.16 15.76
N PHE A 381 -2.44 0.73 16.87
CA PHE A 381 -2.63 -0.62 17.39
C PHE A 381 -3.94 -0.72 18.17
N SER A 382 -4.59 -1.88 18.06
CA SER A 382 -5.76 -2.28 18.84
C SER A 382 -5.32 -2.81 20.21
N GLU A 383 -6.26 -2.93 21.15
CA GLU A 383 -6.01 -3.55 22.45
C GLU A 383 -5.65 -5.04 22.36
N LYS A 384 -5.99 -5.70 21.24
CA LYS A 384 -5.68 -7.11 21.00
C LYS A 384 -4.23 -7.33 20.56
N ASP A 385 -3.54 -6.29 20.10
CA ASP A 385 -2.18 -6.39 19.59
C ASP A 385 -1.14 -6.62 20.68
N LYS A 386 0.00 -7.15 20.27
CA LYS A 386 1.15 -7.46 21.12
C LYS A 386 2.36 -6.74 20.56
N ILE A 387 2.80 -5.71 21.26
CA ILE A 387 3.83 -4.79 20.78
C ILE A 387 5.06 -4.95 21.67
N PHE A 388 6.21 -5.10 21.03
CA PHE A 388 7.50 -5.15 21.71
C PHE A 388 8.47 -4.17 21.08
N VAL A 389 9.37 -3.62 21.90
CA VAL A 389 10.43 -2.72 21.43
C VAL A 389 11.76 -3.28 21.92
N ILE A 390 12.65 -3.60 20.99
CA ILE A 390 14.04 -3.96 21.24
C ILE A 390 14.91 -2.79 20.81
N THR A 391 15.74 -2.29 21.71
CA THR A 391 16.76 -1.29 21.40
C THR A 391 18.12 -1.97 21.35
N PHE A 392 18.93 -1.61 20.35
CA PHE A 392 20.25 -2.22 20.15
C PHE A 392 21.28 -1.19 19.65
N GLY A 393 22.54 -1.61 19.62
CA GLY A 393 23.64 -0.92 18.95
C GLY A 393 24.66 -1.98 18.56
N ASP A 394 25.91 -1.82 18.99
CA ASP A 394 26.93 -2.87 18.91
C ASP A 394 26.51 -4.15 19.64
N ILE A 395 25.76 -3.98 20.74
CA ILE A 395 25.15 -5.05 21.52
C ILE A 395 23.66 -4.78 21.75
N PHE A 396 22.92 -5.84 22.11
CA PHE A 396 21.58 -5.72 22.68
C PHE A 396 21.58 -4.74 23.88
N LYS A 397 20.64 -3.78 23.89
CA LYS A 397 20.53 -2.79 24.98
C LYS A 397 19.39 -3.11 25.93
N LYS A 398 18.15 -3.19 25.42
CA LYS A 398 16.96 -3.40 26.24
C LYS A 398 15.75 -3.84 25.42
N SER A 399 14.88 -4.66 26.01
CA SER A 399 13.57 -5.03 25.47
C SER A 399 12.44 -4.50 26.36
N PHE A 400 11.33 -4.10 25.74
CA PHE A 400 10.09 -3.66 26.37
C PHE A 400 8.91 -4.45 25.80
N SER A 401 7.97 -4.84 26.65
CA SER A 401 6.61 -5.24 26.23
C SER A 401 5.70 -4.05 26.46
N ILE A 402 5.04 -3.56 25.42
CA ILE A 402 4.18 -2.39 25.49
C ILE A 402 2.75 -2.88 25.70
N GLN A 403 2.27 -2.83 26.95
CA GLN A 403 0.91 -3.24 27.31
C GLN A 403 0.03 -2.07 27.75
N SER A 404 0.63 -0.89 27.92
CA SER A 404 -0.04 0.33 28.36
C SER A 404 0.63 1.58 27.80
N ALA A 405 -0.06 2.71 27.90
CA ALA A 405 0.53 4.02 27.59
C ALA A 405 1.78 4.31 28.44
N ALA A 406 1.79 3.87 29.71
CA ALA A 406 2.94 4.04 30.59
C ALA A 406 4.18 3.23 30.10
N ASP A 407 3.97 2.03 29.56
CA ASP A 407 5.06 1.23 28.97
C ASP A 407 5.59 1.90 27.69
N ALA A 408 4.69 2.44 26.87
CA ALA A 408 5.05 3.21 25.67
C ALA A 408 5.90 4.43 26.06
N GLU A 409 5.43 5.25 27.00
CA GLU A 409 6.16 6.41 27.53
C GLU A 409 7.53 6.03 28.11
N ALA A 410 7.61 4.94 28.86
CA ALA A 410 8.87 4.44 29.43
C ALA A 410 9.87 4.01 28.34
N SER A 411 9.39 3.34 27.29
CA SER A 411 10.23 2.95 26.14
C SER A 411 10.71 4.16 25.33
N ILE A 412 9.84 5.15 25.11
CA ILE A 412 10.17 6.42 24.43
C ILE A 412 11.19 7.21 25.25
N PHE A 413 10.98 7.31 26.56
CA PHE A 413 11.92 7.97 27.48
C PHE A 413 13.30 7.30 27.43
N TRP A 414 13.33 5.97 27.46
CA TRP A 414 14.59 5.22 27.33
C TRP A 414 15.30 5.52 26.00
N ILE A 415 14.57 5.54 24.88
CA ILE A 415 15.14 5.87 23.57
C ILE A 415 15.71 7.30 23.55
N LYS A 416 15.03 8.26 24.19
CA LYS A 416 15.49 9.65 24.31
C LYS A 416 16.76 9.80 25.17
N ASP A 417 16.85 9.05 26.26
CA ASP A 417 17.91 9.19 27.26
C ASP A 417 19.13 8.31 26.99
N THR A 418 18.99 7.26 26.16
CA THR A 418 20.07 6.32 25.88
C THR A 418 21.29 7.00 25.27
N VAL A 419 22.44 6.83 25.92
CA VAL A 419 23.73 7.32 25.41
C VAL A 419 24.19 6.44 24.24
N VAL A 420 24.29 7.04 23.07
CA VAL A 420 24.81 6.40 21.87
C VAL A 420 26.33 6.18 21.97
N MET A 421 26.76 4.96 21.66
CA MET A 421 28.17 4.61 21.45
C MET A 421 28.41 4.31 19.97
N GLU A 422 29.39 4.98 19.36
CA GLU A 422 29.68 4.95 17.91
C GLU A 422 30.44 3.67 17.50
N ASN A 423 29.87 2.53 17.86
CA ASN A 423 30.54 1.24 17.79
C ASN A 423 30.02 0.38 16.63
N GLY A 424 29.19 0.95 15.75
CA GLY A 424 28.40 0.23 14.74
C GLY A 424 27.22 -0.52 15.35
N ALA A 425 26.46 -1.25 14.53
CA ALA A 425 25.31 -2.04 14.97
C ALA A 425 25.36 -3.50 14.51
N ASN A 426 24.89 -4.43 15.34
CA ASN A 426 24.56 -5.79 14.90
C ASN A 426 23.05 -5.86 14.62
N ILE A 427 22.65 -5.88 13.35
CA ILE A 427 21.24 -5.90 12.97
C ILE A 427 20.61 -7.29 13.04
N TYR A 428 21.41 -8.35 13.13
CA TYR A 428 20.93 -9.74 13.09
C TYR A 428 20.49 -10.22 14.48
N GLU A 429 21.31 -9.99 15.52
CA GLU A 429 20.99 -10.36 16.91
C GLU A 429 19.61 -9.85 17.41
N PRO A 430 19.22 -8.57 17.24
CA PRO A 430 17.90 -8.11 17.68
C PRO A 430 16.77 -8.78 16.89
N VAL A 431 16.98 -9.13 15.62
CA VAL A 431 15.99 -9.85 14.81
C VAL A 431 15.83 -11.29 15.30
N GLU A 432 16.90 -11.98 15.64
CA GLU A 432 16.81 -13.35 16.20
C GLU A 432 16.13 -13.37 17.57
N HIS A 433 16.41 -12.36 18.40
CA HIS A 433 15.70 -12.18 19.66
C HIS A 433 14.21 -11.89 19.42
N ALA A 434 13.88 -11.06 18.42
CA ALA A 434 12.50 -10.78 18.03
C ALA A 434 11.77 -12.04 17.53
N ILE A 435 12.42 -12.90 16.75
CA ILE A 435 11.86 -14.19 16.32
C ILE A 435 11.53 -15.06 17.54
N THR A 436 12.42 -15.10 18.53
CA THR A 436 12.20 -15.85 19.77
C THR A 436 10.95 -15.37 20.51
N ILE A 437 10.77 -14.05 20.66
CA ILE A 437 9.55 -13.46 21.26
C ILE A 437 8.30 -13.84 20.45
N LEU A 438 8.37 -13.76 19.12
CA LEU A 438 7.22 -13.97 18.25
C LEU A 438 6.82 -15.44 18.10
N ASN A 439 7.72 -16.39 18.42
CA ASN A 439 7.42 -17.81 18.42
C ASN A 439 6.42 -18.21 19.52
N ASP A 440 6.27 -17.40 20.58
CA ASP A 440 5.29 -17.62 21.64
C ASP A 440 3.83 -17.29 21.23
N PHE A 441 3.62 -16.66 20.08
CA PHE A 441 2.29 -16.29 19.58
C PHE A 441 1.78 -17.31 18.55
N ASP A 442 0.48 -17.60 18.54
CA ASP A 442 -0.11 -18.48 17.52
C ASP A 442 -0.30 -17.71 16.19
N SER A 443 0.27 -18.21 15.09
CA SER A 443 0.15 -17.62 13.76
C SER A 443 -1.28 -17.69 13.19
N GLU A 444 -2.15 -18.57 13.70
CA GLU A 444 -3.57 -18.58 13.34
C GLU A 444 -4.32 -17.40 13.99
N ILE A 445 -3.86 -16.93 15.15
CA ILE A 445 -4.48 -15.83 15.89
C ILE A 445 -3.85 -14.48 15.52
N TYR A 446 -2.52 -14.44 15.39
CA TYR A 446 -1.75 -13.21 15.21
C TYR A 446 -1.06 -13.15 13.84
N THR A 447 -1.13 -12.00 13.17
CA THR A 447 -0.12 -11.66 12.17
C THR A 447 1.19 -11.34 12.89
N LYS A 448 2.30 -11.96 12.49
CA LYS A 448 3.62 -11.73 13.10
C LYS A 448 4.50 -10.91 12.17
N SER A 449 5.19 -9.91 12.69
CA SER A 449 6.16 -9.13 11.91
C SER A 449 7.25 -8.51 12.78
N ILE A 450 8.40 -8.27 12.17
CA ILE A 450 9.53 -7.57 12.79
C ILE A 450 9.78 -6.30 11.99
N VAL A 451 9.86 -5.16 12.67
CA VAL A 451 10.24 -3.89 12.05
C VAL A 451 11.67 -3.55 12.48
N LEU A 452 12.62 -3.70 11.57
CA LEU A 452 14.03 -3.41 11.80
C LEU A 452 14.36 -2.00 11.33
N MET A 453 14.60 -1.09 12.26
CA MET A 453 15.08 0.26 11.95
C MET A 453 16.60 0.27 12.04
N ALA A 454 17.29 0.52 10.93
CA ALA A 454 18.74 0.52 10.85
C ALA A 454 19.29 1.91 10.52
N ALA A 455 20.28 2.37 11.29
CA ALA A 455 20.86 3.71 11.15
C ALA A 455 22.10 3.75 10.24
N GLY A 456 22.72 2.60 9.99
CA GLY A 456 23.98 2.45 9.26
C GLY A 456 24.30 1.00 8.92
N GLU A 457 25.50 0.78 8.38
CA GLU A 457 25.98 -0.55 8.05
C GLU A 457 26.14 -1.43 9.29
N SER A 458 25.70 -2.67 9.19
CA SER A 458 25.90 -3.65 10.24
C SER A 458 27.30 -4.22 10.24
N ARG A 459 27.83 -4.43 11.45
CA ARG A 459 29.07 -5.17 11.71
C ARG A 459 28.86 -6.67 11.98
N GLY A 460 27.61 -7.14 11.98
CA GLY A 460 27.30 -8.55 12.24
C GLY A 460 27.61 -9.45 11.04
N ASP A 461 28.00 -10.68 11.33
CA ASP A 461 28.44 -11.66 10.32
C ASP A 461 27.28 -12.38 9.61
N GLY A 462 26.03 -12.03 9.93
CA GLY A 462 24.84 -12.63 9.38
C GLY A 462 23.94 -13.30 10.42
N PHE A 463 22.95 -13.98 9.89
CA PHE A 463 21.99 -14.80 10.61
C PHE A 463 22.60 -16.15 11.03
N SER A 464 22.22 -16.64 12.20
CA SER A 464 22.58 -17.96 12.70
C SER A 464 21.96 -19.06 11.81
N PRO A 465 22.72 -20.08 11.41
CA PRO A 465 22.27 -21.06 10.41
C PRO A 465 21.10 -21.96 10.87
N ASP A 466 20.81 -22.01 12.18
CA ASP A 466 19.82 -22.92 12.78
C ASP A 466 18.45 -22.26 13.07
N THR A 467 18.27 -20.98 12.73
CA THR A 467 17.03 -20.24 13.03
C THR A 467 16.05 -20.33 11.85
N SER A 468 14.75 -20.59 12.12
CA SER A 468 13.72 -20.44 11.09
C SER A 468 13.37 -18.96 10.87
N TYR A 469 13.25 -18.54 9.61
CA TYR A 469 13.02 -17.15 9.22
C TYR A 469 11.62 -16.92 8.62
N ASP A 470 10.63 -17.66 9.09
CA ASP A 470 9.24 -17.62 8.59
C ASP A 470 8.46 -16.36 9.02
N ILE A 471 9.11 -15.42 9.71
CA ILE A 471 8.52 -14.16 10.17
C ILE A 471 9.07 -13.02 9.32
N PRO A 472 8.22 -12.25 8.62
CA PRO A 472 8.67 -11.18 7.75
C PRO A 472 9.36 -10.06 8.53
N VAL A 473 10.54 -9.66 8.03
CA VAL A 473 11.31 -8.53 8.56
C VAL A 473 11.18 -7.35 7.60
N PHE A 474 10.43 -6.33 8.02
CA PHE A 474 10.32 -5.06 7.31
C PHE A 474 11.39 -4.10 7.80
N SER A 475 12.33 -3.76 6.93
CA SER A 475 13.48 -2.93 7.29
C SER A 475 13.23 -1.47 6.92
N ILE A 476 13.56 -0.52 7.80
CA ILE A 476 13.54 0.92 7.53
C ILE A 476 14.97 1.45 7.60
N MET A 477 15.46 1.95 6.47
CA MET A 477 16.69 2.71 6.44
C MET A 477 16.46 4.10 7.02
N PHE A 478 17.29 4.51 7.96
CA PHE A 478 17.44 5.91 8.33
C PHE A 478 18.92 6.25 8.52
N GLY A 479 19.23 7.54 8.67
CA GLY A 479 20.62 7.97 8.80
C GLY A 479 21.46 7.61 7.57
N LYS A 480 22.51 6.81 7.75
CA LYS A 480 23.49 6.43 6.71
C LYS A 480 23.33 4.99 6.23
N ALA A 481 22.24 4.30 6.57
CA ALA A 481 22.01 2.94 6.12
C ALA A 481 21.95 2.83 4.59
N THR A 482 22.48 1.71 4.07
CA THR A 482 22.41 1.33 2.67
C THR A 482 21.55 0.05 2.53
N PRO A 483 20.94 -0.19 1.36
CA PRO A 483 19.96 -1.24 1.22
C PRO A 483 20.56 -2.66 1.18
N GLU A 484 21.85 -2.85 0.88
CA GLU A 484 22.35 -4.19 0.51
C GLU A 484 22.15 -5.26 1.61
N GLN A 485 22.47 -4.94 2.86
CA GLN A 485 22.32 -5.87 3.99
C GLN A 485 20.84 -6.08 4.36
N LEU A 486 20.04 -5.02 4.30
CA LEU A 486 18.61 -5.06 4.64
C LEU A 486 17.79 -5.80 3.59
N ASP A 487 18.12 -5.65 2.30
CA ASP A 487 17.49 -6.39 1.22
C ASP A 487 17.80 -7.88 1.30
N LYS A 488 18.99 -8.25 1.79
CA LYS A 488 19.33 -9.65 2.06
C LYS A 488 18.44 -10.22 3.17
N ILE A 489 18.21 -9.49 4.25
CA ILE A 489 17.29 -9.88 5.32
C ILE A 489 15.85 -10.00 4.80
N SER A 490 15.38 -8.99 4.06
CA SER A 490 14.05 -8.96 3.48
C SER A 490 13.79 -10.17 2.57
N ARG A 491 14.72 -10.51 1.68
CA ARG A 491 14.60 -11.70 0.81
C ARG A 491 14.57 -13.02 1.58
N LEU A 492 15.32 -13.14 2.67
CA LEU A 492 15.35 -14.36 3.48
C LEU A 492 14.09 -14.57 4.30
N THR A 493 13.40 -13.49 4.66
CA THR A 493 12.28 -13.51 5.61
C THR A 493 10.92 -13.27 4.95
N GLY A 494 10.88 -12.98 3.65
CA GLY A 494 9.64 -12.55 2.97
C GLY A 494 9.19 -11.13 3.35
N GLY A 495 10.15 -10.29 3.78
CA GLY A 495 9.95 -8.89 4.13
C GLY A 495 10.24 -7.91 2.99
N LYS A 496 10.37 -6.61 3.32
CA LYS A 496 10.67 -5.53 2.37
C LYS A 496 11.47 -4.42 3.05
N THR A 497 12.37 -3.78 2.30
CA THR A 497 13.13 -2.61 2.75
C THR A 497 12.43 -1.32 2.32
N PHE A 498 12.35 -0.36 3.23
CA PHE A 498 11.76 0.97 3.03
C PHE A 498 12.82 2.05 3.28
N ASP A 499 12.80 3.09 2.46
CA ASP A 499 13.66 4.26 2.65
C ASP A 499 12.96 5.29 3.53
N GLY A 500 13.41 5.41 4.78
CA GLY A 500 12.92 6.39 5.75
C GLY A 500 13.91 7.54 5.98
N ARG A 501 14.93 7.72 5.12
CA ARG A 501 15.94 8.78 5.32
C ARG A 501 15.41 10.19 5.06
N THR A 502 14.31 10.31 4.32
CA THR A 502 13.62 11.57 4.05
C THR A 502 12.39 11.77 4.93
N ASP A 503 11.68 10.69 5.21
CA ASP A 503 10.48 10.68 6.05
C ASP A 503 10.28 9.30 6.68
N LEU A 504 10.77 9.13 7.91
CA LEU A 504 10.57 7.90 8.68
C LEU A 504 9.09 7.56 8.87
N ILE A 505 8.24 8.56 9.14
CA ILE A 505 6.82 8.34 9.42
C ILE A 505 6.12 7.78 8.17
N LYS A 506 6.44 8.28 6.97
CA LYS A 506 5.93 7.74 5.69
C LYS A 506 6.34 6.28 5.49
N ALA A 507 7.59 5.91 5.77
CA ALA A 507 8.04 4.52 5.69
C ALA A 507 7.25 3.61 6.66
N PHE A 508 6.97 4.08 7.87
CA PHE A 508 6.16 3.33 8.83
C PHE A 508 4.71 3.14 8.40
N LYS A 509 4.07 4.19 7.87
CA LYS A 509 2.71 4.10 7.32
C LYS A 509 2.64 3.00 6.25
N ALA A 510 3.63 2.97 5.36
CA ALA A 510 3.73 1.94 4.33
C ALA A 510 3.81 0.52 4.92
N ILE A 511 4.61 0.29 5.98
CA ILE A 511 4.71 -1.02 6.66
C ILE A 511 3.37 -1.47 7.26
N ARG A 512 2.57 -0.54 7.80
CA ARG A 512 1.25 -0.88 8.36
C ARG A 512 0.28 -1.42 7.29
N GLY A 513 0.56 -1.20 6.01
CA GLY A 513 -0.16 -1.83 4.90
C GLY A 513 0.10 -3.33 4.72
N TYR A 514 1.10 -3.91 5.37
CA TYR A 514 1.47 -5.33 5.22
C TYR A 514 1.08 -6.21 6.42
N ASN A 515 0.40 -5.63 7.43
CA ASN A 515 0.03 -6.33 8.67
C ASN A 515 -1.43 -6.81 8.71
#